data_AF-A0A150PBJ6-F1
#
_entry.id   AF-A0A150PBJ6-F1
#
_cell.length_a   1.000
_cell.length_b   1.000
_cell.length_c   1.000
_cell.angle_alpha   90.00
_cell.angle_beta   90.00
_cell.angle_gamma   90.00
#
_symmetry.space_group_name_H-M   'P 1'
#
loop_
_entity.id
_entity.type
_entity.pdbx_description
1 polymer ?
#
loop_
_entity_poly.entity_id
_entity_poly.type
_entity_poly.pdbx_seq_one_letter_code
_entity_poly.pdbx_strand_id
1 'polypeptide(L)'
;MKLALPTATSRTGAPRSLAVLLSTSMALAGCTLDIATIGRDISATTSSSSASSSSTFSAGGHGPGVFGPGAGGGFPQGTVGAGGDDRCEPQLVGVVRDFKAFDSEGGHPDFEYFAGDGMVGLVEPDLGPDDKPVYAHEGATDHTTGPEAFHQWYHDDPAVNVSIPYTIPLEVSEQGFGYFYREEFFPIDDQGWGNEGEDHNFSFTYELHMTFEYRLGDVFWFIGDDDLWVFINRRLAIDLGGLHAAKSAILDLDASAEELGLEVGKEYPLDFFHAERRGFGSTFSISTSLAFTNCDPILK
;
A
#
# COMPACT_ATOMS: atom_id res chain seq x y z
N MET A 1 11.98 75.90 -10.03
CA MET A 1 13.18 76.34 -10.76
C MET A 1 14.36 75.55 -10.20
N LYS A 2 15.04 74.78 -11.06
CA LYS A 2 16.31 74.03 -10.89
C LYS A 2 16.39 72.82 -9.94
N LEU A 3 16.76 71.69 -10.58
CA LEU A 3 17.26 70.43 -10.04
C LEU A 3 18.55 70.61 -9.21
N ALA A 4 18.77 69.68 -8.28
CA ALA A 4 20.10 69.21 -7.90
C ALA A 4 20.05 67.70 -7.56
N LEU A 5 20.79 66.89 -8.33
CA LEU A 5 21.16 65.52 -7.99
C LEU A 5 22.22 65.52 -6.88
N PRO A 6 22.37 64.39 -6.17
CA PRO A 6 23.69 63.93 -5.75
C PRO A 6 24.05 62.55 -6.33
N THR A 7 25.07 62.59 -7.18
CA THR A 7 26.29 61.77 -7.24
C THR A 7 26.28 60.33 -6.71
N ALA A 8 26.54 59.42 -7.65
CA ALA A 8 26.92 58.02 -7.44
C ALA A 8 28.25 57.87 -6.71
N THR A 9 28.31 56.94 -5.75
CA THR A 9 29.55 56.42 -5.18
C THR A 9 29.73 54.98 -5.66
N SER A 10 30.87 54.70 -6.29
CA SER A 10 31.25 53.35 -6.70
C SER A 10 31.62 52.51 -5.47
N ARG A 11 31.18 51.25 -5.47
CA ARG A 11 31.91 50.18 -4.79
C ARG A 11 32.14 49.02 -5.74
N THR A 12 33.40 48.66 -5.75
CA THR A 12 34.13 47.65 -6.50
C THR A 12 33.85 46.24 -6.00
N GLY A 13 33.90 45.27 -6.92
CA GLY A 13 34.42 43.92 -6.63
C GLY A 13 33.40 42.79 -6.54
N ALA A 14 33.00 42.24 -7.68
CA ALA A 14 32.51 40.87 -7.79
C ALA A 14 33.65 40.00 -8.35
N PRO A 15 34.01 38.86 -7.74
CA PRO A 15 34.82 37.87 -8.42
C PRO A 15 33.95 37.10 -9.43
N ARG A 16 34.38 37.12 -10.69
CA ARG A 16 33.86 36.27 -11.76
C ARG A 16 34.39 34.85 -11.55
N SER A 17 33.55 33.93 -11.09
CA SER A 17 33.83 32.50 -11.21
C SER A 17 33.35 32.01 -12.57
N LEU A 18 34.33 31.64 -13.39
CA LEU A 18 34.19 31.08 -14.72
C LEU A 18 33.59 29.66 -14.60
N ALA A 19 32.33 29.49 -15.00
CA ALA A 19 31.72 28.17 -15.13
C ALA A 19 32.35 27.46 -16.35
N VAL A 20 33.18 26.45 -16.09
CA VAL A 20 33.62 25.50 -17.10
C VAL A 20 32.56 24.41 -17.19
N LEU A 21 31.76 24.43 -18.26
CA LEU A 21 30.93 23.32 -18.69
C LEU A 21 31.84 22.18 -19.14
N LEU A 22 32.05 21.18 -18.30
CA LEU A 22 32.55 19.88 -18.72
C LEU A 22 31.35 19.00 -19.05
N SER A 23 30.99 18.96 -20.33
CA SER A 23 30.09 17.96 -20.89
C SER A 23 30.80 16.61 -20.94
N THR A 24 30.57 15.75 -19.96
CA THR A 24 30.87 14.32 -20.07
C THR A 24 29.61 13.57 -20.45
N SER A 25 29.55 13.20 -21.72
CA SER A 25 28.61 12.24 -22.30
C SER A 25 28.81 10.89 -21.62
N MET A 26 27.90 10.50 -20.73
CA MET A 26 27.81 9.12 -20.25
C MET A 26 26.80 8.40 -21.13
N ALA A 27 27.30 7.45 -21.94
CA ALA A 27 26.48 6.61 -22.79
C ALA A 27 25.52 5.79 -21.91
N LEU A 28 24.22 5.90 -22.17
CA LEU A 28 23.23 4.91 -21.72
C LEU A 28 23.55 3.58 -22.41
N ALA A 29 24.32 2.73 -21.74
CA ALA A 29 24.24 1.30 -21.97
C ALA A 29 22.96 0.83 -21.27
N GLY A 30 22.03 0.30 -22.07
CA GLY A 30 20.76 -0.22 -21.59
C GLY A 30 20.98 -1.30 -20.52
N CYS A 31 20.53 -1.01 -19.31
CA CYS A 31 20.17 -2.04 -18.35
C CYS A 31 18.72 -2.41 -18.66
N THR A 32 18.53 -3.57 -19.25
CA THR A 32 17.25 -4.27 -19.23
C THR A 32 16.87 -4.48 -17.77
N LEU A 33 15.66 -4.07 -17.38
CA LEU A 33 15.04 -4.50 -16.14
C LEU A 33 14.70 -5.98 -16.29
N ASP A 34 15.67 -6.84 -16.01
CA ASP A 34 15.38 -8.24 -15.71
C ASP A 34 14.84 -8.28 -14.28
N ILE A 35 13.52 -8.48 -14.17
CA ILE A 35 12.86 -8.88 -12.93
C ILE A 35 13.50 -10.22 -12.52
N ALA A 36 14.47 -10.17 -11.62
CA ALA A 36 15.00 -11.35 -10.99
C ALA A 36 13.94 -11.85 -10.01
N THR A 37 13.12 -12.79 -10.48
CA THR A 37 12.25 -13.64 -9.68
C THR A 37 13.06 -14.24 -8.52
N ILE A 38 12.83 -13.76 -7.31
CA ILE A 38 13.30 -14.44 -6.09
C ILE A 38 12.37 -15.65 -5.90
N GLY A 39 12.66 -16.71 -6.64
CA GLY A 39 12.02 -18.02 -6.51
C GLY A 39 12.53 -18.71 -5.25
N ARG A 40 11.60 -19.08 -4.36
CA ARG A 40 11.87 -19.89 -3.17
C ARG A 40 12.13 -21.34 -3.59
N ASP A 41 13.37 -21.80 -3.50
CA ASP A 41 13.69 -23.24 -3.52
C ASP A 41 13.61 -23.79 -2.08
N ILE A 42 12.46 -24.36 -1.73
CA ILE A 42 12.31 -25.20 -0.54
C ILE A 42 12.26 -26.67 -1.00
N SER A 43 13.30 -27.43 -0.64
CA SER A 43 13.40 -28.91 -0.57
C SER A 43 14.32 -29.58 -1.59
N ALA A 44 15.51 -29.95 -1.14
CA ALA A 44 16.13 -31.25 -1.49
C ALA A 44 17.26 -31.58 -0.50
N THR A 45 16.91 -31.99 0.72
CA THR A 45 17.84 -32.78 1.53
C THR A 45 17.76 -34.23 1.09
N THR A 46 18.91 -34.72 0.66
CA THR A 46 19.25 -36.07 0.24
C THR A 46 18.77 -37.17 1.17
N SER A 47 18.07 -38.17 0.64
CA SER A 47 18.31 -39.57 1.03
C SER A 47 18.00 -40.51 -0.14
N SER A 48 19.02 -41.28 -0.48
CA SER A 48 19.13 -42.21 -1.59
C SER A 48 18.27 -43.46 -1.38
N SER A 49 17.66 -43.91 -2.46
CA SER A 49 16.93 -45.16 -2.61
C SER A 49 17.84 -46.39 -2.62
N SER A 50 17.29 -47.52 -2.16
CA SER A 50 17.68 -48.83 -2.65
C SER A 50 16.45 -49.73 -2.70
N ALA A 51 15.99 -50.01 -3.92
CA ALA A 51 15.02 -51.05 -4.21
C ALA A 51 15.69 -52.43 -4.13
N SER A 52 14.98 -53.43 -3.63
CA SER A 52 15.16 -54.81 -4.06
C SER A 52 13.90 -55.63 -3.81
N SER A 53 13.70 -56.56 -4.75
CA SER A 53 12.53 -57.36 -5.05
C SER A 53 12.40 -58.65 -4.23
N SER A 54 11.20 -59.24 -4.34
CA SER A 54 10.90 -60.69 -4.47
C SER A 54 10.23 -61.45 -3.31
N SER A 55 8.98 -61.82 -3.58
CA SER A 55 8.42 -63.18 -3.63
C SER A 55 8.02 -63.96 -2.34
N THR A 56 6.75 -64.40 -2.39
CA THR A 56 6.18 -65.71 -1.98
C THR A 56 5.82 -65.97 -0.51
N PHE A 57 4.56 -66.37 -0.29
CA PHE A 57 4.05 -67.59 0.41
C PHE A 57 2.61 -67.33 0.92
N SER A 58 1.61 -68.04 0.36
CA SER A 58 0.72 -69.06 1.01
C SER A 58 -0.11 -68.57 2.21
N ALA A 59 -1.31 -69.04 2.53
CA ALA A 59 -2.36 -69.89 1.96
C ALA A 59 -3.36 -70.08 3.15
N GLY A 60 -4.67 -70.16 2.92
CA GLY A 60 -5.61 -70.62 3.96
C GLY A 60 -7.02 -70.06 3.84
N GLY A 61 -7.97 -70.90 3.43
CA GLY A 61 -9.36 -70.54 3.17
C GLY A 61 -10.38 -70.95 4.26
N HIS A 62 -11.64 -71.11 3.78
CA HIS A 62 -12.90 -71.53 4.42
C HIS A 62 -13.71 -70.38 5.05
N GLY A 63 -14.99 -70.13 4.76
CA GLY A 63 -16.06 -70.84 4.04
C GLY A 63 -17.30 -69.92 3.84
N PRO A 64 -18.46 -70.45 3.39
CA PRO A 64 -19.34 -69.76 2.41
C PRO A 64 -20.67 -69.19 2.97
N GLY A 65 -21.30 -68.27 2.22
CA GLY A 65 -22.64 -67.71 2.51
C GLY A 65 -23.34 -67.08 1.30
N VAL A 66 -23.94 -67.95 0.46
CA VAL A 66 -25.22 -67.88 -0.30
C VAL A 66 -25.90 -66.51 -0.56
N PHE A 67 -25.95 -66.16 -1.86
CA PHE A 67 -26.99 -65.58 -2.74
C PHE A 67 -27.96 -64.45 -2.32
N GLY A 68 -27.95 -63.39 -3.14
CA GLY A 68 -29.11 -62.56 -3.51
C GLY A 68 -28.82 -61.71 -4.75
N PRO A 69 -29.57 -61.80 -5.87
CA PRO A 69 -29.27 -61.12 -7.12
C PRO A 69 -30.00 -59.76 -7.24
N GLY A 70 -29.34 -58.76 -7.80
CA GLY A 70 -29.95 -57.48 -8.14
C GLY A 70 -28.99 -56.64 -8.98
N ALA A 71 -29.31 -56.50 -10.26
CA ALA A 71 -28.49 -55.90 -11.30
C ALA A 71 -28.70 -54.38 -11.46
N GLY A 72 -27.65 -53.71 -11.91
CA GLY A 72 -27.67 -52.41 -12.63
C GLY A 72 -27.41 -51.19 -11.72
N GLY A 73 -26.48 -50.28 -11.99
CA GLY A 73 -25.54 -50.08 -13.09
C GLY A 73 -24.88 -48.69 -12.92
N GLY A 74 -23.70 -48.48 -13.51
CA GLY A 74 -23.13 -47.15 -13.77
C GLY A 74 -22.03 -46.66 -12.82
N PHE A 75 -20.77 -46.81 -13.24
CA PHE A 75 -19.63 -45.94 -12.88
C PHE A 75 -19.85 -44.53 -13.51
N PRO A 76 -19.16 -43.42 -13.12
CA PRO A 76 -17.77 -43.41 -12.64
C PRO A 76 -17.37 -42.32 -11.60
N GLN A 77 -16.20 -42.55 -10.98
CA GLN A 77 -15.15 -41.56 -10.75
C GLN A 77 -15.51 -40.29 -9.96
N GLY A 78 -15.54 -40.42 -8.64
CA GLY A 78 -15.33 -39.30 -7.73
C GLY A 78 -13.85 -38.92 -7.76
N THR A 79 -13.56 -37.85 -8.48
CA THR A 79 -12.32 -37.08 -8.44
C THR A 79 -11.86 -36.86 -7.01
N VAL A 80 -10.57 -37.12 -6.75
CA VAL A 80 -9.83 -36.52 -5.63
C VAL A 80 -9.96 -35.01 -5.76
N GLY A 81 -10.89 -34.44 -4.99
CA GLY A 81 -10.94 -33.00 -4.77
C GLY A 81 -9.68 -32.64 -4.01
N ALA A 82 -8.77 -31.93 -4.67
CA ALA A 82 -7.72 -31.18 -4.03
C ALA A 82 -8.36 -30.35 -2.91
N GLY A 83 -7.80 -30.43 -1.71
CA GLY A 83 -8.23 -29.61 -0.59
C GLY A 83 -8.13 -28.15 -0.99
N GLY A 84 -9.28 -27.51 -1.20
CA GLY A 84 -9.36 -26.06 -1.20
C GLY A 84 -9.11 -25.64 0.24
N ASP A 85 -8.12 -24.78 0.43
CA ASP A 85 -8.06 -24.00 1.66
C ASP A 85 -9.37 -23.21 1.70
N ASP A 86 -10.22 -23.45 2.72
CA ASP A 86 -11.55 -22.84 2.90
C ASP A 86 -11.47 -21.32 3.20
N ARG A 87 -10.44 -20.62 2.69
CA ARG A 87 -10.25 -19.20 2.89
C ARG A 87 -11.06 -18.43 1.86
N CYS A 88 -11.83 -17.47 2.34
CA CYS A 88 -12.49 -16.44 1.53
C CYS A 88 -11.45 -15.65 0.70
N GLU A 89 -11.91 -14.97 -0.34
CA GLU A 89 -11.10 -14.01 -1.10
C GLU A 89 -11.15 -12.63 -0.41
N PRO A 90 -10.05 -12.15 0.19
CA PRO A 90 -10.03 -10.86 0.88
C PRO A 90 -10.36 -9.71 -0.07
N GLN A 91 -11.19 -8.77 0.38
CA GLN A 91 -11.53 -7.56 -0.37
C GLN A 91 -10.88 -6.36 0.31
N LEU A 92 -10.08 -5.59 -0.42
CA LEU A 92 -9.42 -4.38 0.09
C LEU A 92 -10.42 -3.21 0.03
N VAL A 93 -11.44 -3.28 0.88
CA VAL A 93 -12.46 -2.23 1.01
C VAL A 93 -12.02 -1.26 2.10
N GLY A 94 -11.77 -0.02 1.70
CA GLY A 94 -11.45 1.09 2.59
C GLY A 94 -12.51 2.19 2.52
N VAL A 95 -12.25 3.29 3.22
CA VAL A 95 -13.07 4.49 3.23
C VAL A 95 -12.31 5.61 2.53
N VAL A 96 -12.89 6.16 1.47
CA VAL A 96 -12.46 7.45 0.93
C VAL A 96 -13.27 8.54 1.63
N ARG A 97 -12.62 9.61 2.09
CA ARG A 97 -13.30 10.79 2.61
C ARG A 97 -13.05 11.96 1.70
N ASP A 98 -14.12 12.49 1.14
CA ASP A 98 -14.10 13.65 0.25
C ASP A 98 -14.11 14.95 1.04
N PHE A 99 -13.25 15.89 0.67
CA PHE A 99 -13.08 17.20 1.30
C PHE A 99 -13.36 18.31 0.28
N LYS A 100 -13.89 19.44 0.75
CA LYS A 100 -13.94 20.65 -0.08
C LYS A 100 -12.58 21.33 -0.06
N ALA A 101 -12.10 21.77 -1.22
CA ALA A 101 -10.94 22.62 -1.38
C ALA A 101 -11.02 23.89 -0.50
N PHE A 102 -9.88 24.39 -0.04
CA PHE A 102 -9.83 25.49 0.95
C PHE A 102 -10.56 26.78 0.52
N ASP A 103 -10.67 27.05 -0.79
CA ASP A 103 -11.27 28.24 -1.35
C ASP A 103 -12.78 28.10 -1.63
N SER A 104 -13.33 26.89 -1.47
CA SER A 104 -14.76 26.61 -1.51
C SER A 104 -15.47 27.03 -0.21
N GLU A 105 -16.78 27.28 -0.30
CA GLU A 105 -17.61 27.56 0.88
C GLU A 105 -17.67 26.32 1.80
N GLY A 106 -17.08 26.47 3.00
CA GLY A 106 -16.89 25.37 3.95
C GLY A 106 -15.69 24.47 3.62
N GLY A 107 -14.74 24.97 2.83
CA GLY A 107 -13.48 24.33 2.50
C GLY A 107 -12.66 23.90 3.70
N HIS A 108 -12.00 22.75 3.60
CA HIS A 108 -11.05 22.30 4.61
C HIS A 108 -9.69 22.98 4.37
N PRO A 109 -9.04 23.54 5.40
CA PRO A 109 -7.87 24.40 5.22
C PRO A 109 -6.60 23.68 4.73
N ASP A 110 -6.59 22.35 4.73
CA ASP A 110 -5.43 21.53 4.33
C ASP A 110 -5.50 20.98 2.89
N PHE A 111 -6.61 21.17 2.18
CA PHE A 111 -6.81 20.64 0.82
C PHE A 111 -6.74 21.79 -0.19
N GLU A 112 -5.96 21.60 -1.25
CA GLU A 112 -5.62 22.58 -2.30
C GLU A 112 -4.86 23.84 -1.83
N TYR A 113 -4.41 23.88 -0.57
CA TYR A 113 -3.74 25.05 0.00
C TYR A 113 -2.21 24.97 -0.02
N PHE A 114 -1.65 23.86 0.44
CA PHE A 114 -0.21 23.70 0.64
C PHE A 114 0.51 23.27 -0.66
N ALA A 115 1.85 23.29 -0.63
CA ALA A 115 2.71 22.65 -1.61
C ALA A 115 4.04 22.30 -0.94
N GLY A 116 4.74 21.26 -1.42
CA GLY A 116 6.02 20.88 -0.83
C GLY A 116 6.74 19.74 -1.54
N ASP A 117 7.73 19.19 -0.85
CA ASP A 117 8.49 17.99 -1.28
C ASP A 117 8.61 17.00 -0.10
N GLY A 118 7.50 16.81 0.61
CA GLY A 118 7.37 15.86 1.71
C GLY A 118 7.95 16.32 3.04
N MET A 119 7.38 15.78 4.10
CA MET A 119 7.76 15.94 5.49
C MET A 119 7.47 14.64 6.25
N VAL A 120 8.50 13.81 6.42
CA VAL A 120 8.45 12.67 7.35
C VAL A 120 8.34 13.17 8.80
N GLY A 121 7.74 12.34 9.65
CA GLY A 121 7.47 12.65 11.05
C GLY A 121 6.24 13.54 11.26
N LEU A 122 5.35 13.63 10.27
CA LEU A 122 4.07 14.34 10.41
C LEU A 122 3.13 13.64 11.40
N VAL A 123 3.24 12.31 11.47
CA VAL A 123 2.47 11.45 12.37
C VAL A 123 3.35 10.79 13.41
N GLU A 124 2.78 10.46 14.56
CA GLU A 124 3.44 9.75 15.65
C GLU A 124 3.80 8.30 15.23
N PRO A 125 4.82 7.69 15.86
CA PRO A 125 5.24 6.33 15.53
C PRO A 125 4.21 5.23 15.82
N ASP A 126 3.25 5.46 16.71
CA ASP A 126 2.21 4.50 17.08
C ASP A 126 0.82 5.09 16.75
N LEU A 127 -0.09 4.24 16.27
CA LEU A 127 -1.48 4.64 16.02
C LEU A 127 -2.21 5.04 17.31
N GLY A 128 -3.21 5.90 17.15
CA GLY A 128 -4.17 6.27 18.18
C GLY A 128 -5.00 5.08 18.69
N PRO A 129 -5.73 5.25 19.79
CA PRO A 129 -6.60 4.20 20.36
C PRO A 129 -7.76 3.81 19.43
N ASP A 130 -8.05 4.61 18.42
CA ASP A 130 -9.02 4.43 17.32
C ASP A 130 -8.42 3.76 16.07
N ASP A 131 -7.13 3.37 16.14
CA ASP A 131 -6.35 2.85 15.01
C ASP A 131 -6.15 3.86 13.87
N LYS A 132 -6.16 5.17 14.15
CA LYS A 132 -5.89 6.22 13.16
C LYS A 132 -4.56 6.95 13.46
N PRO A 133 -3.93 7.60 12.46
CA PRO A 133 -2.68 8.31 12.66
C PRO A 133 -2.87 9.48 13.62
N VAL A 134 -1.91 9.68 14.52
CA VAL A 134 -1.90 10.80 15.45
C VAL A 134 -0.92 11.85 14.94
N TYR A 135 -1.34 13.10 14.87
CA TYR A 135 -0.46 14.21 14.46
C TYR A 135 0.67 14.44 15.48
N ALA A 136 1.90 14.60 15.01
CA ALA A 136 3.10 14.65 15.87
C ALA A 136 3.55 16.06 16.31
N HIS A 137 2.80 17.12 15.96
CA HIS A 137 3.21 18.50 16.25
C HIS A 137 2.17 19.27 17.07
N GLU A 138 2.63 20.26 17.86
CA GLU A 138 1.75 21.09 18.70
C GLU A 138 0.91 22.11 17.92
N GLY A 139 1.27 22.40 16.66
CA GLY A 139 0.61 23.40 15.82
C GLY A 139 0.92 23.19 14.34
N ALA A 140 0.61 24.18 13.52
CA ALA A 140 0.79 24.11 12.07
C ALA A 140 2.25 23.77 11.67
N THR A 141 2.37 23.06 10.55
CA THR A 141 3.62 22.86 9.80
C THR A 141 3.50 23.49 8.42
N ASP A 142 4.52 23.31 7.59
CA ASP A 142 4.48 23.73 6.18
C ASP A 142 3.54 22.84 5.33
N HIS A 143 2.94 21.80 5.90
CA HIS A 143 2.12 20.81 5.17
C HIS A 143 0.69 20.61 5.71
N THR A 144 0.36 21.13 6.89
CA THR A 144 -0.99 21.08 7.50
C THR A 144 -1.16 22.24 8.48
N THR A 145 -2.38 22.69 8.66
CA THR A 145 -2.76 23.80 9.54
C THR A 145 -2.75 23.45 11.03
N GLY A 146 -2.58 22.18 11.40
CA GLY A 146 -2.33 21.75 12.78
C GLY A 146 -3.17 20.57 13.23
N PRO A 147 -3.12 20.24 14.53
CA PRO A 147 -3.69 19.00 15.07
C PRO A 147 -5.20 18.87 14.84
N GLU A 148 -5.97 19.95 14.99
CA GLU A 148 -7.43 19.90 14.84
C GLU A 148 -7.85 19.61 13.39
N ALA A 149 -7.17 20.20 12.41
CA ALA A 149 -7.46 19.97 10.99
C ALA A 149 -7.00 18.58 10.56
N PHE A 150 -5.79 18.16 10.95
CA PHE A 150 -5.29 16.81 10.65
C PHE A 150 -6.21 15.71 11.21
N HIS A 151 -6.76 15.91 12.42
CA HIS A 151 -7.70 14.96 13.01
C HIS A 151 -8.92 14.71 12.09
N GLN A 152 -9.40 15.72 11.36
CA GLN A 152 -10.57 15.60 10.47
C GLN A 152 -10.29 14.74 9.23
N TRP A 153 -9.03 14.52 8.84
CA TRP A 153 -8.66 13.80 7.62
C TRP A 153 -9.17 12.36 7.62
N TYR A 154 -9.16 11.71 8.78
CA TYR A 154 -9.54 10.30 8.95
C TYR A 154 -10.74 10.11 9.87
N HIS A 155 -11.49 11.18 10.21
CA HIS A 155 -12.66 11.09 11.06
C HIS A 155 -13.92 11.60 10.34
N ASP A 156 -14.95 10.78 10.32
CA ASP A 156 -16.24 11.13 9.69
C ASP A 156 -16.88 12.31 10.42
N ASP A 157 -17.12 13.40 9.68
CA ASP A 157 -17.96 14.50 10.13
C ASP A 157 -18.73 15.01 8.91
N PRO A 158 -20.07 14.87 8.86
CA PRO A 158 -20.87 15.27 7.70
C PRO A 158 -20.84 16.78 7.40
N ALA A 159 -20.33 17.60 8.32
CA ALA A 159 -20.07 19.01 8.07
C ALA A 159 -18.71 19.28 7.41
N VAL A 160 -17.78 18.30 7.42
CA VAL A 160 -16.37 18.45 7.03
C VAL A 160 -15.94 17.48 5.92
N ASN A 161 -16.52 16.28 5.84
CA ASN A 161 -16.25 15.33 4.77
C ASN A 161 -17.47 14.46 4.39
N VAL A 162 -17.39 13.82 3.23
CA VAL A 162 -18.31 12.77 2.79
C VAL A 162 -17.56 11.45 2.69
N SER A 163 -17.97 10.47 3.50
CA SER A 163 -17.34 9.14 3.53
C SER A 163 -17.98 8.19 2.51
N ILE A 164 -17.16 7.58 1.67
CA ILE A 164 -17.55 6.73 0.54
C ILE A 164 -16.70 5.45 0.58
N PRO A 165 -17.29 4.25 0.67
CA PRO A 165 -16.52 3.02 0.62
C PRO A 165 -15.92 2.82 -0.77
N TYR A 166 -14.64 2.44 -0.83
CA TYR A 166 -13.93 2.16 -2.08
C TYR A 166 -13.15 0.87 -1.96
N THR A 167 -13.31 -0.01 -2.96
CA THR A 167 -12.59 -1.27 -3.05
C THR A 167 -11.41 -1.13 -4.00
N ILE A 168 -10.20 -1.40 -3.52
CA ILE A 168 -9.03 -1.56 -4.40
C ILE A 168 -9.15 -2.92 -5.11
N PRO A 169 -9.24 -2.95 -6.46
CA PRO A 169 -9.26 -4.18 -7.22
C PRO A 169 -7.83 -4.72 -7.37
N LEU A 170 -7.35 -5.42 -6.35
CA LEU A 170 -6.01 -6.02 -6.35
C LEU A 170 -5.95 -7.18 -7.36
N GLU A 171 -5.01 -7.12 -8.30
CA GLU A 171 -4.73 -8.22 -9.22
C GLU A 171 -3.73 -9.17 -8.56
N VAL A 172 -4.10 -10.44 -8.37
CA VAL A 172 -3.24 -11.44 -7.73
C VAL A 172 -2.68 -12.40 -8.77
N SER A 173 -1.36 -12.55 -8.81
CA SER A 173 -0.68 -13.49 -9.70
C SER A 173 -0.89 -14.95 -9.27
N GLU A 174 -0.55 -15.90 -10.15
CA GLU A 174 -0.58 -17.34 -9.82
C GLU A 174 0.33 -17.69 -8.62
N GLN A 175 1.34 -16.88 -8.36
CA GLN A 175 2.28 -17.04 -7.24
C GLN A 175 1.79 -16.34 -5.96
N GLY A 176 0.60 -15.75 -5.97
CA GLY A 176 0.01 -15.06 -4.81
C GLY A 176 0.54 -13.65 -4.59
N PHE A 177 1.17 -13.03 -5.58
CA PHE A 177 1.64 -11.64 -5.50
C PHE A 177 0.54 -10.69 -5.97
N GLY A 178 0.12 -9.78 -5.10
CA GLY A 178 -0.89 -8.77 -5.37
C GLY A 178 -0.31 -7.49 -5.95
N TYR A 179 -0.98 -6.92 -6.94
CA TYR A 179 -0.60 -5.66 -7.57
C TYR A 179 -1.82 -4.80 -7.88
N PHE A 180 -1.73 -3.51 -7.58
CA PHE A 180 -2.63 -2.47 -8.04
C PHE A 180 -1.78 -1.24 -8.40
N TYR A 181 -2.06 -0.63 -9.56
CA TYR A 181 -1.39 0.58 -10.00
C TYR A 181 -2.34 1.43 -10.81
N ARG A 182 -2.34 2.72 -10.48
CA ARG A 182 -3.00 3.77 -11.23
C ARG A 182 -2.08 4.98 -11.25
N GLU A 183 -1.78 5.45 -12.45
CA GLU A 183 -1.12 6.75 -12.66
C GLU A 183 -2.11 7.92 -12.43
N GLU A 184 -3.40 7.64 -12.59
CA GLU A 184 -4.54 8.52 -12.35
C GLU A 184 -5.49 7.81 -11.37
N PHE A 185 -5.32 8.06 -10.07
CA PHE A 185 -6.12 7.48 -9.00
C PHE A 185 -7.12 8.49 -8.45
N PHE A 186 -8.29 8.57 -9.09
CA PHE A 186 -9.38 9.45 -8.67
C PHE A 186 -10.63 8.63 -8.33
N PRO A 187 -10.65 7.94 -7.16
CA PRO A 187 -11.66 6.93 -6.84
C PRO A 187 -13.08 7.49 -6.68
N ILE A 188 -13.19 8.81 -6.49
CA ILE A 188 -14.44 9.51 -6.20
C ILE A 188 -14.75 10.65 -7.18
N ASP A 189 -14.21 10.60 -8.40
CA ASP A 189 -14.62 11.53 -9.46
C ASP A 189 -16.15 11.57 -9.60
N ASP A 190 -16.68 12.79 -9.73
CA ASP A 190 -18.12 13.10 -9.82
C ASP A 190 -18.99 12.63 -8.62
N GLN A 191 -18.37 12.22 -7.51
CA GLN A 191 -19.05 11.80 -6.28
C GLN A 191 -18.84 12.82 -5.14
N GLY A 192 -19.56 12.63 -4.03
CA GLY A 192 -19.45 13.51 -2.85
C GLY A 192 -19.83 14.96 -3.18
N TRP A 193 -18.88 15.87 -3.02
CA TRP A 193 -18.95 17.28 -3.37
C TRP A 193 -18.52 17.59 -4.80
N GLY A 194 -18.12 16.56 -5.56
CA GLY A 194 -17.73 16.62 -6.96
C GLY A 194 -16.30 17.14 -7.14
N ASN A 195 -15.93 17.42 -8.38
CA ASN A 195 -14.56 17.81 -8.73
C ASN A 195 -14.30 19.32 -8.53
N GLU A 196 -15.24 20.03 -7.91
CA GLU A 196 -15.15 21.47 -7.56
C GLU A 196 -14.75 22.43 -8.70
N GLY A 197 -14.99 22.05 -9.95
CA GLY A 197 -14.67 22.85 -11.13
C GLY A 197 -13.42 22.40 -11.90
N GLU A 198 -12.71 21.41 -11.37
CA GLU A 198 -11.59 20.71 -12.01
C GLU A 198 -12.05 19.47 -12.79
N ASP A 199 -11.15 18.89 -13.58
CA ASP A 199 -11.41 17.65 -14.33
C ASP A 199 -11.49 16.42 -13.41
N HIS A 200 -10.83 16.46 -12.25
CA HIS A 200 -10.75 15.38 -11.26
C HIS A 200 -10.95 15.88 -9.82
N ASN A 201 -11.30 14.98 -8.91
CA ASN A 201 -11.31 15.27 -7.48
C ASN A 201 -9.89 15.09 -6.88
N PHE A 202 -9.31 16.19 -6.39
CA PHE A 202 -7.97 16.23 -5.77
C PHE A 202 -8.00 16.45 -4.25
N SER A 203 -9.17 16.30 -3.62
CA SER A 203 -9.36 16.63 -2.22
C SER A 203 -9.95 15.46 -1.45
N PHE A 204 -9.15 14.42 -1.23
CA PHE A 204 -9.63 13.23 -0.54
C PHE A 204 -8.58 12.53 0.31
N THR A 205 -9.05 11.72 1.25
CA THR A 205 -8.21 10.76 1.98
C THR A 205 -8.68 9.35 1.69
N TYR A 206 -7.79 8.37 1.79
CA TYR A 206 -8.13 6.95 1.75
C TYR A 206 -7.57 6.22 2.97
N GLU A 207 -8.44 5.50 3.65
CA GLU A 207 -8.15 4.68 4.83
C GLU A 207 -8.49 3.23 4.55
N LEU A 208 -7.56 2.31 4.80
CA LEU A 208 -7.74 0.88 4.62
C LEU A 208 -7.17 0.10 5.81
N HIS A 209 -7.96 -0.83 6.34
CA HIS A 209 -7.54 -1.73 7.41
C HIS A 209 -7.64 -3.18 6.95
N MET A 210 -6.55 -3.92 7.10
CA MET A 210 -6.45 -5.34 6.77
C MET A 210 -5.81 -6.12 7.92
N THR A 211 -5.97 -7.44 7.91
CA THR A 211 -5.15 -8.34 8.72
C THR A 211 -4.39 -9.28 7.81
N PHE A 212 -3.16 -9.63 8.19
CA PHE A 212 -2.35 -10.57 7.41
C PHE A 212 -1.54 -11.49 8.33
N GLU A 213 -1.22 -12.68 7.82
CA GLU A 213 -0.25 -13.59 8.46
C GLU A 213 1.17 -13.24 7.98
N TYR A 214 2.07 -12.93 8.91
CA TYR A 214 3.46 -12.62 8.57
C TYR A 214 4.24 -13.89 8.23
N ARG A 215 4.85 -13.93 7.04
CA ARG A 215 5.74 -15.01 6.60
C ARG A 215 7.09 -14.43 6.19
N LEU A 216 8.14 -15.24 6.32
CA LEU A 216 9.48 -14.82 5.90
C LEU A 216 9.51 -14.40 4.43
N GLY A 217 10.32 -13.39 4.11
CA GLY A 217 10.47 -12.84 2.76
C GLY A 217 9.22 -12.13 2.23
N ASP A 218 8.25 -11.82 3.09
CA ASP A 218 7.12 -10.98 2.69
C ASP A 218 7.60 -9.54 2.44
N VAL A 219 7.07 -8.95 1.38
CA VAL A 219 7.41 -7.58 0.95
C VAL A 219 6.14 -6.77 0.72
N PHE A 220 6.26 -5.47 0.96
CA PHE A 220 5.25 -4.49 0.63
C PHE A 220 5.91 -3.30 -0.05
N TRP A 221 5.46 -2.94 -1.24
CA TRP A 221 5.95 -1.81 -2.01
C TRP A 221 4.79 -0.87 -2.33
N PHE A 222 5.05 0.42 -2.19
CA PHE A 222 4.07 1.46 -2.43
C PHE A 222 4.62 2.60 -3.28
N ILE A 223 3.73 3.23 -4.05
CA ILE A 223 3.95 4.53 -4.71
C ILE A 223 2.75 5.44 -4.44
N GLY A 224 3.00 6.66 -3.94
CA GLY A 224 1.97 7.63 -3.56
C GLY A 224 2.34 9.07 -3.89
N ASP A 225 1.32 9.84 -4.24
CA ASP A 225 1.26 11.29 -4.44
C ASP A 225 -0.14 11.69 -3.93
N ASP A 226 -0.35 12.43 -2.84
CA ASP A 226 0.61 13.14 -1.97
C ASP A 226 1.03 12.35 -0.72
N ASP A 227 0.29 12.42 0.39
CA ASP A 227 0.72 11.88 1.69
C ASP A 227 0.47 10.38 1.80
N LEU A 228 1.36 9.67 2.49
CA LEU A 228 1.21 8.24 2.77
C LEU A 228 1.81 7.79 4.10
N TRP A 229 1.04 6.97 4.83
CA TRP A 229 1.54 6.19 5.96
C TRP A 229 1.05 4.74 5.90
N VAL A 230 1.95 3.82 6.24
CA VAL A 230 1.62 2.41 6.48
C VAL A 230 2.02 2.05 7.89
N PHE A 231 1.09 1.52 8.66
CA PHE A 231 1.33 0.97 9.97
C PHE A 231 1.16 -0.55 9.94
N ILE A 232 2.07 -1.24 10.61
CA ILE A 232 1.97 -2.69 10.82
C ILE A 232 2.05 -2.92 12.31
N ASN A 233 1.15 -3.73 12.85
CA ASN A 233 1.05 -3.97 14.29
C ASN A 233 0.94 -2.65 15.07
N ARG A 234 0.18 -1.70 14.50
CA ARG A 234 -0.03 -0.33 15.01
C ARG A 234 1.23 0.54 15.11
N ARG A 235 2.34 0.13 14.49
CA ARG A 235 3.61 0.87 14.43
C ARG A 235 3.89 1.36 13.02
N LEU A 236 4.38 2.58 12.90
CA LEU A 236 4.71 3.21 11.61
C LEU A 236 5.83 2.42 10.91
N ALA A 237 5.52 1.88 9.74
CA ALA A 237 6.42 1.07 8.92
C ALA A 237 6.87 1.79 7.65
N ILE A 238 6.02 2.66 7.09
CA ILE A 238 6.34 3.55 5.97
C ILE A 238 5.83 4.94 6.31
N ASP A 239 6.69 5.94 6.12
CA ASP A 239 6.36 7.36 6.28
C ASP A 239 6.80 8.13 5.03
N LEU A 240 5.81 8.49 4.21
CA LEU A 240 5.94 9.46 3.12
C LEU A 240 4.92 10.57 3.37
N GLY A 241 4.95 11.15 4.58
CA GLY A 241 4.11 12.28 4.92
C GLY A 241 4.51 13.57 4.19
N GLY A 242 3.57 14.51 4.14
CA GLY A 242 3.67 15.83 3.51
C GLY A 242 3.50 15.79 1.99
N LEU A 243 2.82 16.80 1.43
CA LEU A 243 2.69 17.01 -0.02
C LEU A 243 4.00 16.80 -0.78
N HIS A 244 3.96 15.95 -1.80
CA HIS A 244 5.08 15.65 -2.67
C HIS A 244 4.60 14.97 -3.96
N ALA A 245 5.30 15.21 -5.07
CA ALA A 245 5.12 14.37 -6.25
C ALA A 245 5.38 12.89 -5.94
N ALA A 246 4.86 11.98 -6.76
CA ALA A 246 4.97 10.52 -6.60
C ALA A 246 6.32 10.04 -6.00
N LYS A 247 6.27 9.53 -4.76
CA LYS A 247 7.38 8.87 -4.08
C LYS A 247 7.06 7.41 -3.85
N SER A 248 8.12 6.62 -3.62
CA SER A 248 7.98 5.17 -3.42
C SER A 248 8.76 4.68 -2.21
N ALA A 249 8.24 3.65 -1.55
CA ALA A 249 8.88 3.01 -0.42
C ALA A 249 8.68 1.48 -0.47
N ILE A 250 9.77 0.75 -0.23
CA ILE A 250 9.76 -0.71 -0.12
C ILE A 250 9.97 -1.06 1.35
N LEU A 251 9.06 -1.86 1.90
CA LEU A 251 9.15 -2.48 3.20
C LEU A 251 9.52 -3.95 3.03
N ASP A 252 10.73 -4.27 3.48
CA ASP A 252 11.17 -5.64 3.76
C ASP A 252 10.74 -5.99 5.19
N LEU A 253 9.78 -6.91 5.33
CA LEU A 253 9.24 -7.26 6.65
C LEU A 253 10.24 -8.05 7.49
N ASP A 254 11.14 -8.82 6.86
CA ASP A 254 12.17 -9.57 7.60
C ASP A 254 13.15 -8.61 8.26
N ALA A 255 13.55 -7.56 7.54
CA ALA A 255 14.43 -6.52 8.06
C ALA A 255 13.77 -5.66 9.16
N SER A 256 12.45 -5.50 9.10
CA SER A 256 11.68 -4.63 10.00
C SER A 256 11.00 -5.38 11.15
N ALA A 257 11.11 -6.72 11.19
CA ALA A 257 10.35 -7.57 12.09
C ALA A 257 10.57 -7.25 13.57
N GLU A 258 11.80 -6.97 14.00
CA GLU A 258 12.09 -6.67 15.41
C GLU A 258 11.44 -5.35 15.85
N GLU A 259 11.55 -4.31 15.02
CA GLU A 259 10.98 -2.98 15.29
C GLU A 259 9.45 -2.99 15.27
N LEU A 260 8.86 -3.72 14.33
CA LEU A 260 7.42 -3.87 14.18
C LEU A 260 6.83 -4.92 15.14
N GLY A 261 7.67 -5.68 15.86
CA GLY A 261 7.24 -6.71 16.80
C GLY A 261 6.59 -7.93 16.14
N LEU A 262 7.14 -8.35 15.00
CA LEU A 262 6.62 -9.44 14.18
C LEU A 262 7.30 -10.78 14.50
N GLU A 263 6.46 -11.80 14.60
CA GLU A 263 6.83 -13.20 14.73
C GLU A 263 6.16 -14.00 13.61
N VAL A 264 6.94 -14.86 12.94
CA VAL A 264 6.50 -15.67 11.79
C VAL A 264 5.30 -16.54 12.16
N GLY A 265 4.29 -16.56 11.29
CA GLY A 265 3.06 -17.36 11.46
C GLY A 265 2.03 -16.76 12.41
N LYS A 266 2.25 -15.53 12.90
CA LYS A 266 1.23 -14.76 13.63
C LYS A 266 0.54 -13.76 12.70
N GLU A 267 -0.67 -13.39 13.09
CA GLU A 267 -1.48 -12.39 12.40
C GLU A 267 -1.27 -11.00 13.00
N TYR A 268 -1.21 -9.98 12.14
CA TYR A 268 -1.04 -8.58 12.51
C TYR A 268 -1.99 -7.67 11.73
N PRO A 269 -2.42 -6.54 12.32
CA PRO A 269 -3.10 -5.50 11.56
C PRO A 269 -2.11 -4.79 10.62
N LEU A 270 -2.63 -4.44 9.44
CA LEU A 270 -2.04 -3.49 8.50
C LEU A 270 -3.04 -2.36 8.34
N ASP A 271 -2.59 -1.13 8.63
CA ASP A 271 -3.40 0.07 8.55
C ASP A 271 -2.73 1.04 7.57
N PHE A 272 -3.50 1.51 6.62
CA PHE A 272 -3.03 2.28 5.49
C PHE A 272 -3.78 3.61 5.42
N PHE A 273 -3.01 4.68 5.26
CA PHE A 273 -3.54 6.04 5.22
C PHE A 273 -2.89 6.81 4.08
N HIS A 274 -3.71 7.40 3.23
CA HIS A 274 -3.30 8.23 2.12
C HIS A 274 -4.12 9.52 2.12
N ALA A 275 -3.53 10.62 1.67
CA ALA A 275 -4.24 11.87 1.40
C ALA A 275 -3.77 12.44 0.07
N GLU A 276 -4.73 12.65 -0.83
CA GLU A 276 -4.58 13.45 -2.05
C GLU A 276 -5.13 14.83 -1.73
N ARG A 277 -4.27 15.84 -1.78
CA ARG A 277 -4.63 17.18 -1.30
C ARG A 277 -4.18 18.27 -2.27
N ARG A 278 -3.60 17.91 -3.42
CA ARG A 278 -3.12 18.87 -4.39
C ARG A 278 -3.02 18.31 -5.81
N GLY A 279 -3.80 18.90 -6.71
CA GLY A 279 -3.63 18.67 -8.15
C GLY A 279 -2.21 19.00 -8.70
N PHE A 280 -1.82 18.51 -9.88
CA PHE A 280 -2.63 17.93 -10.98
C PHE A 280 -2.38 16.43 -11.24
N GLY A 281 -1.91 15.68 -10.25
CA GLY A 281 -1.67 14.24 -10.41
C GLY A 281 -2.09 13.51 -9.15
N SER A 282 -2.46 12.23 -9.30
CA SER A 282 -2.68 11.34 -8.16
C SER A 282 -2.23 9.94 -8.56
N THR A 283 -1.01 9.58 -8.19
CA THR A 283 -0.45 8.25 -8.47
C THR A 283 -0.57 7.39 -7.24
N PHE A 284 -1.14 6.19 -7.42
CA PHE A 284 -1.33 5.23 -6.34
C PHE A 284 -0.97 3.83 -6.81
N SER A 285 -0.09 3.17 -6.06
CA SER A 285 0.25 1.76 -6.31
C SER A 285 0.53 0.98 -5.04
N ILE A 286 -0.05 -0.22 -4.97
CA ILE A 286 0.26 -1.26 -3.97
C ILE A 286 0.83 -2.47 -4.71
N SER A 287 1.98 -2.96 -4.27
CA SER A 287 2.51 -4.26 -4.67
C SER A 287 2.88 -5.04 -3.43
N THR A 288 2.36 -6.25 -3.26
CA THR A 288 2.54 -6.96 -2.00
C THR A 288 2.51 -8.47 -2.16
N SER A 289 3.29 -9.17 -1.33
CA SER A 289 3.16 -10.62 -1.17
C SER A 289 2.30 -11.02 0.03
N LEU A 290 1.81 -10.08 0.84
CA LEU A 290 1.15 -10.36 2.12
C LEU A 290 -0.09 -11.26 1.92
N ALA A 291 -0.19 -12.28 2.78
CA ALA A 291 -1.37 -13.13 2.82
C ALA A 291 -2.42 -12.51 3.75
N PHE A 292 -3.35 -11.74 3.16
CA PHE A 292 -4.47 -11.18 3.91
C PHE A 292 -5.38 -12.28 4.45
N THR A 293 -5.86 -12.11 5.68
CA THR A 293 -6.64 -13.11 6.41
C THR A 293 -8.06 -12.68 6.74
N ASN A 294 -8.37 -11.38 6.67
CA ASN A 294 -9.74 -10.89 6.85
C ASN A 294 -10.59 -11.12 5.58
N CYS A 295 -11.78 -11.68 5.79
CA CYS A 295 -12.80 -11.83 4.73
C CYS A 295 -13.66 -10.58 4.59
N ASP A 296 -14.08 -10.05 5.74
CA ASP A 296 -14.98 -8.91 5.81
C ASP A 296 -14.16 -7.61 5.84
N PRO A 297 -14.69 -6.52 5.22
CA PRO A 297 -14.14 -5.19 5.38
C PRO A 297 -14.02 -4.77 6.84
N ILE A 298 -12.91 -4.12 7.18
CA ILE A 298 -12.70 -3.47 8.48
C ILE A 298 -12.83 -1.97 8.25
N LEU A 299 -14.04 -1.43 8.40
CA LEU A 299 -14.32 0.00 8.22
C LEU A 299 -14.40 0.69 9.58
N LYS A 300 -13.73 1.84 9.73
CA LYS A 300 -13.62 2.59 10.99
C LYS A 300 -13.91 4.07 10.84
#